data_AF-A0A4Q8TTN4-F1
#
_entry.id   AF-A0A4Q8TTN4-F1
#
_cell.length_a   1.000
_cell.length_b   1.000
_cell.length_c   1.000
_cell.angle_alpha   90.00
_cell.angle_beta   90.00
_cell.angle_gamma   90.00
#
_symmetry.space_group_name_H-M   'P 1'
#
loop_
_entity.id
_entity.type
_entity.pdbx_description
1 polymer ?
#
loop_
_entity_poly.entity_id
_entity_poly.type
_entity_poly.pdbx_seq_one_letter_code
_entity_poly.pdbx_strand_id
1 'polypeptide(L)'
;MKNDIDYTANILKVFLDCDDAHVMFLDVIKTVCGEDIDEKFIHHYGLIVENGLVSRRDLSIQTLDKMGIRYSLDNSITVIDMPLRLTQKGHDYSKALSNKEVLSKLKDGFKDAPFKVLFDGSQQLLTHYFKKKIDALTSE
;
A
#
# COMPACT_ATOMS: atom_id res chain seq x y z
N MET A 1 4.56 -14.45 7.11
CA MET A 1 4.12 -14.92 5.78
C MET A 1 5.08 -14.41 4.69
N LYS A 2 4.99 -14.92 3.45
CA LYS A 2 5.71 -14.30 2.32
C LYS A 2 4.99 -13.03 1.87
N ASN A 3 5.74 -12.06 1.36
CA ASN A 3 5.19 -10.82 0.83
C ASN A 3 4.44 -11.09 -0.48
N ASP A 4 3.25 -10.53 -0.60
CA ASP A 4 2.37 -10.59 -1.77
C ASP A 4 2.20 -9.18 -2.31
N ILE A 5 2.80 -8.92 -3.48
CA ILE A 5 2.81 -7.60 -4.12
C ILE A 5 1.40 -7.23 -4.59
N ASP A 6 0.63 -8.18 -5.11
CA ASP A 6 -0.74 -7.93 -5.56
C ASP A 6 -1.63 -7.57 -4.37
N TYR A 7 -1.47 -8.28 -3.26
CA TYR A 7 -2.25 -8.01 -2.06
C TYR A 7 -1.92 -6.65 -1.45
N THR A 8 -0.64 -6.27 -1.43
CA THR A 8 -0.20 -4.92 -1.03
C THR A 8 -0.79 -3.86 -1.96
N ALA A 9 -0.78 -4.09 -3.27
CA ALA A 9 -1.38 -3.20 -4.26
C ALA A 9 -2.88 -3.03 -4.01
N ASN A 10 -3.60 -4.11 -3.70
CA ASN A 10 -5.04 -4.07 -3.43
C ASN A 10 -5.38 -3.23 -2.20
N ILE A 11 -4.63 -3.35 -1.10
CA ILE A 11 -4.83 -2.50 0.09
C ILE A 11 -4.59 -1.03 -0.26
N LEU A 12 -3.46 -0.72 -0.89
CA LEU A 12 -3.09 0.66 -1.22
C LEU A 12 -4.05 1.29 -2.24
N LYS A 13 -4.64 0.48 -3.12
CA LYS A 13 -5.60 0.93 -4.12
C LYS A 13 -6.88 1.47 -3.49
N VAL A 14 -7.33 0.95 -2.35
CA VAL A 14 -8.50 1.49 -1.63
C VAL A 14 -8.31 2.97 -1.33
N PHE A 15 -7.12 3.35 -0.87
CA PHE A 15 -6.78 4.75 -0.62
C PHE A 15 -6.58 5.56 -1.90
N LEU A 16 -6.01 4.94 -2.94
CA LEU A 16 -5.71 5.60 -4.21
C LEU A 16 -6.96 5.99 -5.00
N ASP A 17 -7.99 5.15 -4.93
CA ASP A 17 -9.25 5.31 -5.66
C ASP A 17 -10.30 6.10 -4.85
N CYS A 18 -9.99 6.51 -3.63
CA CYS A 18 -10.86 7.32 -2.80
C CYS A 18 -10.78 8.80 -3.21
N ASP A 19 -11.94 9.43 -3.40
CA ASP A 19 -12.04 10.87 -3.71
C ASP A 19 -11.83 11.76 -2.47
N ASP A 20 -11.97 11.20 -1.27
CA ASP A 20 -11.75 11.91 -0.02
C ASP A 20 -10.27 11.93 0.40
N ALA A 21 -9.90 12.95 1.18
CA ALA A 21 -8.53 13.07 1.70
C ALA A 21 -8.12 11.92 2.64
N HIS A 22 -9.09 11.17 3.19
CA HIS A 22 -8.88 10.08 4.14
C HIS A 22 -9.91 8.97 3.92
N VAL A 23 -9.51 7.73 4.15
CA VAL A 23 -10.35 6.54 4.17
C VAL A 23 -10.51 6.06 5.60
N MET A 24 -11.72 5.67 6.00
CA MET A 24 -11.93 5.03 7.29
C MET A 24 -11.34 3.61 7.27
N PHE A 25 -10.65 3.21 8.33
CA PHE A 25 -9.94 1.93 8.36
C PHE A 25 -10.89 0.74 8.22
N LEU A 26 -12.12 0.83 8.74
CA LEU A 26 -13.14 -0.20 8.52
C LEU A 26 -13.54 -0.34 7.04
N ASP A 27 -13.55 0.74 6.27
CA ASP A 27 -13.84 0.66 4.82
C ASP A 27 -12.70 -0.04 4.06
N VAL A 28 -11.45 0.13 4.51
CA VAL A 28 -10.29 -0.60 3.97
C VAL A 28 -10.44 -2.10 4.22
N ILE A 29 -10.73 -2.48 5.47
CA ILE A 29 -10.97 -3.88 5.83
C ILE A 29 -12.14 -4.44 5.04
N LYS A 30 -13.25 -3.71 4.95
CA LYS A 30 -14.43 -4.16 4.24
C LYS A 30 -14.17 -4.41 2.76
N THR A 31 -13.39 -3.52 2.14
CA THR A 31 -13.07 -3.63 0.71
C THR A 31 -12.10 -4.77 0.41
N VAL A 32 -11.14 -5.03 1.30
CA VAL A 32 -10.07 -6.03 1.05
C VAL A 32 -10.43 -7.42 1.58
N CYS A 33 -11.12 -7.49 2.71
CA CYS A 33 -11.38 -8.70 3.48
C CYS A 33 -12.87 -9.04 3.66
N GLY A 34 -13.78 -8.10 3.37
CA GLY A 34 -15.22 -8.28 3.57
C GLY A 34 -15.69 -7.85 4.96
N GLU A 35 -15.59 -8.71 5.96
CA GLU A 35 -16.03 -8.38 7.33
C GLU A 35 -14.97 -8.74 8.39
N ASP A 36 -14.24 -9.84 8.18
CA ASP A 36 -13.23 -10.33 9.11
C ASP A 36 -11.81 -10.13 8.56
N ILE A 37 -10.90 -9.65 9.41
CA ILE A 37 -9.47 -9.60 9.06
C ILE A 37 -8.80 -10.95 9.30
N ASP A 38 -7.89 -11.33 8.40
CA ASP A 38 -7.08 -12.53 8.50
C ASP A 38 -5.59 -12.19 8.69
N GLU A 39 -4.78 -13.22 8.96
CA GLU A 39 -3.32 -13.09 9.07
C GLU A 39 -2.69 -12.51 7.81
N LYS A 40 -3.30 -12.74 6.63
CA LYS A 40 -2.80 -12.17 5.37
C LYS A 40 -2.95 -10.65 5.38
N PHE A 41 -4.10 -10.12 5.78
CA PHE A 41 -4.33 -8.69 5.91
C PHE A 41 -3.37 -8.06 6.91
N ILE A 42 -3.30 -8.63 8.11
CA ILE A 42 -2.46 -8.15 9.20
C ILE A 42 -1.00 -8.08 8.77
N HIS A 43 -0.46 -9.13 8.14
CA HIS A 43 0.92 -9.16 7.66
C HIS A 43 1.20 -8.03 6.67
N HIS A 44 0.36 -7.85 5.65
CA HIS A 44 0.61 -6.85 4.61
C HIS A 44 0.31 -5.42 5.08
N TYR A 45 -0.74 -5.22 5.87
CA TYR A 45 -1.04 -3.94 6.48
C TYR A 45 0.04 -3.52 7.48
N GLY A 46 0.58 -4.46 8.27
CA GLY A 46 1.74 -4.24 9.13
C GLY A 46 2.94 -3.71 8.34
N LEU A 47 3.30 -4.36 7.23
CA LEU A 47 4.38 -3.89 6.35
C LEU A 47 4.10 -2.49 5.77
N ILE A 48 2.84 -2.19 5.42
CA ILE A 48 2.43 -0.86 4.93
C ILE A 48 2.67 0.21 6.00
N VAL A 49 2.31 -0.08 7.25
CA VAL A 49 2.52 0.81 8.40
C VAL A 49 4.01 0.97 8.70
N GLU A 50 4.76 -0.13 8.83
CA GLU A 50 6.21 -0.12 9.11
C GLU A 50 7.01 0.65 8.06
N ASN A 51 6.62 0.55 6.79
CA ASN A 51 7.28 1.26 5.70
C ASN A 51 6.78 2.71 5.51
N GLY A 52 5.87 3.18 6.36
CA GLY A 52 5.38 4.55 6.37
C GLY A 52 4.59 4.91 5.12
N LEU A 53 3.83 3.96 4.57
CA LEU A 53 3.04 4.18 3.36
C LEU A 53 1.68 4.79 3.66
N VAL A 54 1.20 4.68 4.89
CA VAL A 54 -0.04 5.30 5.38
C VAL A 54 0.23 6.12 6.64
N SER A 55 -0.57 7.17 6.84
CA SER A 55 -0.54 8.02 8.03
C SER A 55 -1.94 8.39 8.49
N ARG A 56 -2.03 8.90 9.71
CA ARG A 56 -3.27 9.46 10.27
C ARG A 56 -3.51 10.88 9.76
N ARG A 57 -4.65 11.47 10.15
CA ARG A 57 -5.00 12.88 9.84
C ARG A 57 -3.94 13.90 10.28
N ASP A 58 -3.25 13.63 11.38
CA ASP A 58 -2.18 14.48 11.92
C ASP A 58 -0.81 14.23 11.26
N LEU A 59 -0.78 13.47 10.16
CA LEU A 59 0.41 13.04 9.42
C LEU A 59 1.36 12.12 10.21
N SER A 60 0.97 11.67 11.41
CA SER A 60 1.77 10.73 12.18
C SER A 60 1.73 9.33 11.56
N ILE A 61 2.90 8.68 11.57
CA ILE A 61 3.08 7.27 11.29
C ILE A 61 3.43 6.65 12.65
N GLN A 62 2.63 5.70 13.10
CA GLN A 62 2.75 5.11 14.43
C GLN A 62 2.76 3.59 14.36
N THR A 63 2.81 2.96 15.53
CA THR A 63 2.70 1.52 15.69
C THR A 63 1.34 0.99 15.23
N LEU A 64 1.28 -0.30 14.94
CA LEU A 64 0.09 -0.97 14.40
C LEU A 64 -1.18 -0.75 15.27
N ASP A 65 -1.04 -0.73 16.60
CA ASP A 65 -2.14 -0.47 17.56
C ASP A 65 -2.70 0.95 17.50
N LYS A 66 -1.90 1.90 17.03
CA LYS A 66 -2.28 3.30 16.80
C LYS A 66 -2.75 3.56 15.37
N MET A 67 -2.64 2.55 14.51
CA MET A 67 -3.05 2.57 13.11
C MET A 67 -4.27 1.69 12.83
N GLY A 68 -4.88 1.09 13.86
CA GLY A 68 -6.21 0.48 13.77
C GLY A 68 -6.26 -1.01 14.11
N ILE A 69 -5.13 -1.70 14.29
CA ILE A 69 -5.11 -3.12 14.71
C ILE A 69 -4.42 -3.25 16.06
N ARG A 70 -5.17 -3.57 17.11
CA ARG A 70 -4.64 -3.79 18.47
C ARG A 70 -4.78 -5.27 18.86
N TYR A 71 -3.70 -5.80 19.44
CA TYR A 71 -3.73 -7.10 20.12
C TYR A 71 -4.05 -6.91 21.60
N SER A 72 -5.00 -7.68 22.09
CA SER A 72 -5.27 -7.86 23.51
C SER A 72 -4.31 -8.88 24.13
N LEU A 73 -4.28 -8.97 25.46
CA LEU A 73 -3.42 -9.92 26.18
C LEU A 73 -3.74 -11.39 25.90
N ASP A 74 -4.97 -11.68 25.49
CA ASP A 74 -5.44 -13.01 25.08
C ASP A 74 -5.22 -13.28 23.57
N ASN A 75 -4.45 -12.43 22.90
CA ASN A 75 -4.22 -12.40 21.45
C ASN A 75 -5.48 -12.16 20.61
N SER A 76 -6.61 -11.79 21.21
CA SER A 76 -7.76 -11.31 20.44
C SER A 76 -7.41 -10.00 19.74
N ILE A 77 -7.96 -9.81 18.55
CA ILE A 77 -7.70 -8.63 17.74
C ILE A 77 -8.88 -7.67 17.90
N THR A 78 -8.58 -6.42 18.24
CA THR A 78 -9.52 -5.32 18.23
C THR A 78 -9.19 -4.39 17.08
N VAL A 79 -10.17 -4.18 16.20
CA VAL A 79 -10.10 -3.19 15.14
C VAL A 79 -10.64 -1.86 15.65
N ILE A 80 -9.86 -0.80 15.48
CA ILE A 80 -10.25 0.57 15.86
C ILE A 80 -10.47 1.36 14.58
N ASP A 81 -11.71 1.79 14.35
CA ASP A 81 -12.01 2.61 13.19
C ASP A 81 -11.38 3.99 13.31
N MET A 82 -10.67 4.39 12.25
CA MET A 82 -10.00 5.68 12.21
C MET A 82 -9.71 6.13 10.78
N PRO A 83 -9.65 7.45 10.57
CA PRO A 83 -9.31 8.01 9.28
C PRO A 83 -7.81 7.89 9.00
N LEU A 84 -7.48 7.25 7.89
CA LEU A 84 -6.12 7.04 7.39
C LEU A 84 -5.97 7.61 5.99
N ARG A 85 -4.75 7.89 5.57
CA ARG A 85 -4.43 8.36 4.21
C ARG A 85 -3.11 7.77 3.74
N LEU A 86 -2.86 7.81 2.43
CA LEU A 86 -1.52 7.57 1.91
C LEU A 86 -0.59 8.72 2.30
N THR A 87 0.65 8.38 2.66
CA THR A 87 1.76 9.34 2.68
C THR A 87 2.18 9.67 1.24
N GLN A 88 3.07 10.64 1.05
CA GLN A 88 3.64 10.87 -0.29
C GLN A 88 4.32 9.60 -0.84
N LYS A 89 5.10 8.92 0.01
CA LYS A 89 5.71 7.63 -0.32
C LYS A 89 4.67 6.56 -0.66
N GLY A 90 3.55 6.54 0.06
CA GLY A 90 2.39 5.68 -0.24
C GLY A 90 1.76 5.99 -1.60
N HIS A 91 1.60 7.26 -1.95
CA HIS A 91 1.12 7.67 -3.27
C HIS A 91 2.07 7.23 -4.39
N ASP A 92 3.37 7.47 -4.23
CA ASP A 92 4.37 7.09 -5.24
C ASP A 92 4.37 5.57 -5.47
N TYR A 93 4.31 4.78 -4.39
CA TYR A 93 4.28 3.34 -4.50
C TYR A 93 2.96 2.82 -5.06
N SER A 94 1.82 3.30 -4.57
CA SER A 94 0.50 2.89 -5.06
C SER A 94 0.31 3.23 -6.54
N LYS A 95 0.77 4.40 -7.01
CA LYS A 95 0.76 4.77 -8.44
C LYS A 95 1.62 3.81 -9.25
N ALA A 96 2.81 3.45 -8.77
CA ALA A 96 3.66 2.48 -9.44
C ALA A 96 2.97 1.11 -9.55
N LEU A 97 2.38 0.60 -8.46
CA LEU A 97 1.66 -0.68 -8.44
C LEU A 97 0.35 -0.67 -9.26
N SER A 98 -0.28 0.50 -9.42
CA SER A 98 -1.48 0.64 -10.27
C SER A 98 -1.17 0.57 -11.78
N ASN A 99 0.09 0.75 -12.17
CA ASN A 99 0.52 0.61 -13.56
C ASN A 99 0.76 -0.87 -13.90
N LYS A 100 -0.05 -1.42 -14.82
CA LYS A 100 -0.01 -2.84 -15.21
C LYS A 100 1.38 -3.31 -15.68
N GLU A 101 2.12 -2.48 -16.44
CA GLU A 101 3.46 -2.84 -16.92
C GLU A 101 4.45 -2.94 -15.75
N VAL A 102 4.39 -1.97 -14.84
CA VAL A 102 5.26 -1.93 -13.66
C VAL A 102 4.95 -3.10 -12.72
N LEU A 103 3.68 -3.34 -12.42
CA LEU A 103 3.25 -4.43 -11.53
C LEU A 103 3.70 -5.80 -12.06
N SER A 104 3.51 -6.06 -13.35
CA SER A 104 3.95 -7.32 -13.98
C SER A 104 5.46 -7.53 -13.80
N LYS A 105 6.26 -6.50 -14.12
CA LYS A 105 7.72 -6.58 -14.01
C LYS A 105 8.21 -6.80 -12.58
N LEU A 106 7.56 -6.18 -11.59
CA LEU A 106 7.88 -6.38 -10.17
C LEU A 106 7.58 -7.81 -9.72
N LYS A 107 6.45 -8.38 -10.16
CA LYS A 107 6.07 -9.75 -9.81
C LYS A 107 7.03 -10.78 -10.40
N ASP A 108 7.47 -10.57 -11.64
CA ASP A 108 8.33 -11.53 -12.34
C ASP A 108 9.78 -11.46 -11.84
N GLY A 109 10.30 -10.24 -11.60
CA GLY A 109 11.71 -10.03 -11.30
C GLY A 109 12.06 -9.79 -9.83
N PHE A 110 11.09 -9.41 -8.98
CA PHE A 110 11.38 -8.84 -7.65
C PHE A 110 10.55 -9.43 -6.51
N LYS A 111 9.76 -10.48 -6.73
CA LYS A 111 8.85 -11.07 -5.71
C LYS A 111 9.49 -11.43 -4.37
N ASP A 112 10.77 -11.79 -4.37
CA ASP A 112 11.52 -12.18 -3.16
C ASP A 112 12.49 -11.07 -2.69
N ALA A 113 12.44 -9.89 -3.31
CA ALA A 113 13.31 -8.77 -2.97
C ALA A 113 12.83 -8.06 -1.69
N PRO A 114 13.75 -7.46 -0.90
CA PRO A 114 13.36 -6.68 0.27
C PRO A 114 12.58 -5.41 -0.15
N PHE A 115 11.76 -4.88 0.76
CA PHE A 115 10.86 -3.75 0.48
C PHE A 115 11.59 -2.57 -0.18
N LYS A 116 12.77 -2.19 0.30
CA LYS A 116 13.54 -1.07 -0.27
C LYS A 116 13.82 -1.28 -1.76
N VAL A 117 14.24 -2.49 -2.15
CA VAL A 117 14.53 -2.83 -3.55
C VAL A 117 13.25 -2.84 -4.38
N LEU A 118 12.15 -3.35 -3.83
CA LEU A 118 10.82 -3.30 -4.47
C LEU A 118 10.37 -1.85 -4.72
N PHE A 119 10.46 -1.01 -3.69
CA PHE A 119 10.09 0.40 -3.79
C PHE A 119 10.96 1.13 -4.81
N ASP A 120 12.28 1.09 -4.67
CA ASP A 120 13.20 1.78 -5.59
C ASP A 120 13.04 1.28 -7.03
N GLY A 121 12.89 -0.03 -7.22
CA GLY A 121 12.64 -0.65 -8.52
C GLY A 121 11.31 -0.20 -9.13
N SER A 122 10.24 -0.10 -8.34
CA SER A 122 8.93 0.37 -8.79
C SER A 122 9.00 1.81 -9.34
N GLN A 123 9.75 2.68 -8.69
CA GLN A 123 9.91 4.09 -9.09
C GLN A 123 10.75 4.23 -10.36
N GLN A 124 11.80 3.41 -10.50
CA GLN A 124 12.60 3.35 -11.73
C GLN A 124 11.76 2.88 -12.93
N LEU A 125 10.98 1.80 -12.74
CA LEU A 125 10.10 1.27 -13.77
C LEU A 125 9.03 2.27 -14.18
N LEU A 126 8.40 2.94 -13.21
CA LEU A 126 7.38 3.96 -13.47
C LEU A 126 7.98 5.19 -14.18
N THR A 127 9.18 5.62 -13.79
CA THR A 127 9.90 6.70 -14.45
C THR A 127 10.21 6.33 -15.91
N HIS A 128 10.69 5.11 -16.15
CA HIS A 128 10.95 4.64 -17.51
C HIS A 128 9.67 4.58 -18.35
N TYR A 129 8.55 4.15 -17.76
CA TYR A 129 7.24 4.18 -18.41
C TYR A 129 6.83 5.60 -18.83
N PHE A 130 6.96 6.59 -17.95
CA PHE A 130 6.62 7.97 -18.27
C PHE A 130 7.59 8.63 -19.24
N LYS A 131 8.89 8.30 -19.21
CA LYS A 131 9.87 8.76 -20.20
C LYS A 131 9.45 8.36 -21.62
N LYS A 132 9.09 7.08 -21.84
CA LYS A 132 8.57 6.64 -23.15
C LYS A 132 7.35 7.43 -23.61
N LYS A 133 6.45 7.78 -22.68
CA LYS A 133 5.28 8.60 -22.99
C LYS A 133 5.66 10.02 -23.37
N ILE A 134 6.60 10.63 -22.65
CA ILE A 134 7.12 11.96 -22.96
C ILE A 134 7.76 11.95 -24.34
N ASP A 135 8.65 11.00 -24.61
CA ASP A 135 9.34 10.88 -25.91
C ASP A 135 8.32 10.76 -27.05
N ALA A 136 7.27 9.95 -26.88
CA ALA A 136 6.20 9.82 -27.87
C ALA A 136 5.37 11.10 -28.07
N LEU A 137 5.24 11.95 -27.05
CA LEU A 137 4.54 13.24 -27.14
C LEU A 137 5.42 14.34 -27.75
N THR A 138 6.74 14.21 -27.68
CA THR A 138 7.71 15.23 -28.15
C THR A 138 8.43 14.86 -29.44
N SER A 139 8.14 13.68 -30.01
CA SER A 139 8.69 13.28 -31.30
C SER A 139 7.92 13.99 -32.42
N GLU A 140 8.41 15.15 -32.86
CA GLU A 140 8.06 15.81 -34.13
C GLU A 140 8.87 15.23 -35.30
#